data_AF-N8ZPJ9-F1
#
_entry.id   AF-N8ZPJ9-F1
#
_cell.length_a   1.000
_cell.length_b   1.000
_cell.length_c   1.000
_cell.angle_alpha   90.00
_cell.angle_beta   90.00
_cell.angle_gamma   90.00
#
_symmetry.space_group_name_H-M   'P 1'
#
loop_
_entity.id
_entity.type
_entity.pdbx_description
1 polymer ?
#
loop_
_entity_poly.entity_id
_entity_poly.type
_entity_poly.pdbx_seq_one_letter_code
_entity_poly.pdbx_strand_id
1 'polypeptide(L)'
;MNDQKQFSLSISPAQYQHAIALYDALLAQDLNRIYDLINLQVKVELQQKTESLQAAFTVLEGKNQTEAELIAIEKTTDASWGQIYKVSFRFDYVENDILYTVVFADGNKPDIIGFWINQTQN
;
A
#
# COMPACT_ATOMS: atom_id res chain seq x y z
N MET A 1 22.03 19.42 22.35
CA MET A 1 20.56 19.46 22.22
C MET A 1 20.26 19.27 20.75
N ASN A 2 19.97 18.03 20.33
CA ASN A 2 19.58 17.75 18.95
C ASN A 2 18.06 17.88 18.88
N ASP A 3 17.60 18.98 18.30
CA ASP A 3 16.21 19.20 17.93
C ASP A 3 15.85 18.22 16.81
N GLN A 4 15.56 16.97 17.17
CA GLN A 4 14.74 16.13 16.32
C GLN A 4 13.33 16.69 16.37
N LYS A 5 13.04 17.64 15.47
CA LYS A 5 11.69 17.86 14.95
C LYS A 5 11.27 16.54 14.28
N GLN A 6 10.90 15.57 15.09
CA GLN A 6 10.01 14.50 14.69
C GLN A 6 8.68 15.19 14.37
N PHE A 7 8.53 15.65 13.13
CA PHE A 7 7.20 15.70 12.57
C PHE A 7 6.72 14.25 12.64
N SER A 8 5.86 13.93 13.60
CA SER A 8 5.16 12.66 13.66
C SER A 8 4.23 12.60 12.46
N LEU A 9 4.80 12.31 11.29
CA LEU A 9 4.02 11.96 10.11
C LEU A 9 3.18 10.76 10.53
N SER A 10 1.88 10.99 10.65
CA SER A 10 0.89 9.99 10.99
C SER A 10 -0.01 9.82 9.78
N ILE A 11 -0.33 8.57 9.48
CA ILE A 11 -1.35 8.22 8.51
C ILE A 11 -2.72 8.40 9.19
N SER A 12 -3.71 8.89 8.45
CA SER A 12 -5.08 8.97 8.98
C SER A 12 -5.70 7.58 9.18
N PRO A 13 -6.62 7.39 10.14
CA PRO A 13 -7.31 6.11 10.30
C PRO A 13 -8.01 5.62 9.02
N ALA A 14 -8.57 6.54 8.23
CA ALA A 14 -9.21 6.23 6.96
C ALA A 14 -8.21 5.67 5.94
N GLN A 15 -7.05 6.30 5.79
CA GLN A 15 -5.99 5.79 4.90
C GLN A 15 -5.46 4.43 5.38
N TYR A 16 -5.26 4.26 6.69
CA TYR A 16 -4.80 2.99 7.23
C TYR A 16 -5.80 1.88 6.90
N GLN A 17 -7.09 2.08 7.21
CA GLN A 17 -8.15 1.12 6.91
C GLN A 17 -8.26 0.82 5.41
N HIS A 18 -8.09 1.84 4.57
CA HIS A 18 -8.18 1.67 3.12
C HIS A 18 -6.97 0.91 2.54
N ALA A 19 -5.76 1.13 3.06
CA ALA A 19 -4.59 0.33 2.73
C ALA A 19 -4.78 -1.14 3.14
N ILE A 20 -5.25 -1.39 4.36
CA ILE A 20 -5.51 -2.77 4.82
C ILE A 20 -6.61 -3.42 3.99
N ALA A 21 -7.70 -2.70 3.68
CA ALA A 21 -8.77 -3.22 2.83
C ALA A 21 -8.27 -3.59 1.43
N LEU A 22 -7.31 -2.84 0.87
CA LEU A 22 -6.70 -3.16 -0.42
C LEU A 22 -5.82 -4.40 -0.31
N TYR A 23 -5.00 -4.51 0.75
CA TYR A 23 -4.21 -5.70 1.02
C TYR A 23 -5.08 -6.96 1.16
N ASP A 24 -6.19 -6.86 1.89
CA ASP A 24 -7.16 -7.97 2.05
C ASP A 24 -7.80 -8.37 0.72
N ALA A 25 -8.14 -7.39 -0.13
CA ALA A 25 -8.67 -7.66 -1.47
C ALA A 25 -7.62 -8.34 -2.36
N LEU A 26 -6.35 -7.98 -2.23
CA LEU A 26 -5.23 -8.61 -2.94
C LEU A 26 -5.00 -10.06 -2.47
N LEU A 27 -5.07 -10.33 -1.17
CA LEU A 27 -5.03 -11.69 -0.61
C LEU A 27 -6.18 -12.56 -1.13
N ALA A 28 -7.40 -11.99 -1.17
CA ALA A 28 -8.59 -12.68 -1.67
C ALA A 28 -8.65 -12.79 -3.20
N GLN A 29 -7.72 -12.15 -3.92
CA GLN A 29 -7.74 -12.00 -5.38
C GLN A 29 -9.07 -11.41 -5.92
N ASP A 30 -9.71 -10.55 -5.12
CA ASP A 30 -10.99 -9.93 -5.46
C ASP A 30 -10.77 -8.68 -6.32
N LEU A 31 -10.75 -8.88 -7.64
CA LEU A 31 -10.51 -7.81 -8.61
C LEU A 31 -11.51 -6.66 -8.51
N ASN A 32 -12.78 -6.94 -8.23
CA ASN A 32 -13.79 -5.88 -8.14
C ASN A 32 -13.49 -4.98 -6.94
N ARG A 33 -13.22 -5.59 -5.79
CA ARG A 33 -12.86 -4.85 -4.58
C ARG A 33 -11.54 -4.11 -4.73
N ILE A 34 -10.54 -4.69 -5.39
CA ILE A 34 -9.29 -3.98 -5.71
C ILE A 34 -9.57 -2.72 -6.54
N TYR A 35 -10.36 -2.85 -7.60
CA TYR A 35 -10.69 -1.73 -8.48
C TYR A 35 -11.56 -0.64 -7.85
N ASP A 36 -12.29 -0.95 -6.79
CA ASP A 36 -13.08 0.02 -6.02
C ASP A 36 -12.24 0.76 -4.97
N LEU A 37 -11.09 0.20 -4.57
CA LEU A 37 -10.21 0.75 -3.53
C LEU A 37 -9.08 1.62 -4.09
N ILE A 38 -8.84 1.60 -5.40
CA ILE A 38 -7.78 2.38 -6.05
C ILE A 38 -8.37 3.52 -6.90
N ASN A 39 -7.55 4.54 -7.15
CA ASN A 39 -7.93 5.63 -8.03
C ASN A 39 -8.17 5.14 -9.47
N LEU A 40 -9.02 5.86 -10.21
CA LEU A 40 -9.32 5.58 -11.62
C LEU A 40 -8.07 5.43 -12.48
N GLN A 41 -7.03 6.25 -12.29
CA GLN A 41 -5.81 6.14 -13.08
C GLN A 41 -5.10 4.79 -12.83
N VAL A 42 -4.94 4.40 -11.57
CA VAL A 42 -4.32 3.11 -11.20
C VAL A 42 -5.16 1.95 -11.74
N LYS A 43 -6.49 2.04 -11.67
CA LYS A 43 -7.40 1.06 -12.25
C LYS A 43 -7.17 0.88 -13.74
N VAL A 44 -7.12 1.97 -14.51
CA VAL A 44 -6.85 1.92 -15.96
C VAL A 44 -5.48 1.30 -16.25
N GLU A 45 -4.45 1.67 -15.49
CA GLU A 45 -3.11 1.11 -15.64
C GLU A 45 -3.06 -0.40 -15.36
N LEU A 46 -3.71 -0.86 -14.28
CA LEU A 46 -3.78 -2.28 -13.92
C LEU A 46 -4.61 -3.10 -14.92
N GLN A 47 -5.65 -2.52 -15.51
CA GLN A 47 -6.42 -3.17 -16.57
C GLN A 47 -5.61 -3.33 -17.87
N GLN A 48 -4.65 -2.44 -18.13
CA GLN A 48 -3.73 -2.55 -19.27
C GLN A 48 -2.52 -3.44 -18.98
N LYS A 49 -2.13 -3.58 -17.71
CA LYS A 49 -0.97 -4.35 -17.24
C LYS A 49 -1.40 -5.46 -16.29
N THR A 50 -2.17 -6.41 -16.81
CA THR A 50 -2.69 -7.54 -16.02
C THR A 50 -1.59 -8.36 -15.34
N GLU A 51 -0.39 -8.40 -15.92
CA GLU A 51 0.80 -9.06 -15.35
C GLU A 51 1.21 -8.48 -13.99
N SER A 52 0.99 -7.18 -13.74
CA SER A 52 1.35 -6.55 -12.46
C SER A 52 0.47 -7.04 -11.31
N LEU A 53 -0.83 -7.25 -11.55
CA LEU A 53 -1.75 -7.86 -10.59
C LEU A 53 -1.41 -9.33 -10.38
N GLN A 54 -1.10 -10.06 -11.45
CA GLN A 54 -0.72 -11.46 -11.36
C GLN A 54 0.55 -11.65 -10.52
N ALA A 55 1.55 -10.79 -10.68
CA ALA A 55 2.77 -10.82 -9.87
C ALA A 55 2.46 -10.57 -8.39
N ALA A 56 1.57 -9.62 -8.07
CA ALA A 56 1.13 -9.39 -6.69
C ALA A 56 0.42 -10.63 -6.10
N PHE A 57 -0.44 -11.30 -6.89
CA PHE A 57 -1.12 -12.53 -6.45
C PHE A 57 -0.14 -13.67 -6.20
N THR A 58 0.87 -13.85 -7.05
CA THR A 58 1.91 -14.86 -6.83
C THR A 58 2.69 -14.61 -5.54
N VAL A 59 3.00 -13.36 -5.22
CA VAL A 59 3.70 -13.01 -3.97
C VAL A 59 2.83 -13.29 -2.73
N LEU A 60 1.50 -13.19 -2.86
CA LEU A 60 0.54 -13.39 -1.78
C LEU A 60 -0.09 -14.79 -1.76
N GLU A 61 0.30 -15.69 -2.66
CA GLU A 61 -0.31 -17.00 -2.78
C GLU A 61 -0.11 -17.82 -1.49
N GLY A 62 -1.19 -18.44 -1.00
CA GLY A 62 -1.17 -19.26 0.22
C GLY A 62 -1.01 -18.48 1.52
N LYS A 63 -0.94 -17.14 1.47
CA LYS A 63 -0.83 -16.27 2.65
C LYS A 63 -2.20 -15.96 3.25
N ASN A 64 -2.26 -15.88 4.58
CA ASN A 64 -3.45 -15.47 5.34
C ASN A 64 -3.19 -14.14 6.03
N GLN A 65 -4.21 -13.29 6.17
CA GLN A 65 -4.05 -11.98 6.80
C GLN A 65 -3.37 -12.09 8.18
N THR A 66 -2.24 -11.37 8.33
CA THR A 66 -1.56 -11.16 9.61
C THR A 66 -1.65 -9.70 10.03
N GLU A 67 -1.23 -9.39 11.25
CA GLU A 67 -1.24 -8.02 11.75
C GLU A 67 -0.26 -7.15 10.95
N ALA A 68 -0.73 -5.97 10.54
CA ALA A 68 0.08 -5.03 9.77
C ALA A 68 0.90 -4.13 10.71
N GLU A 69 2.22 -4.21 10.62
CA GLU A 69 3.11 -3.27 11.29
C GLU A 69 3.39 -2.06 10.39
N LEU A 70 3.07 -0.85 10.85
CA LEU A 70 3.44 0.37 10.15
C LEU A 70 4.93 0.66 10.36
N ILE A 71 5.73 0.53 9.31
CA ILE A 71 7.20 0.65 9.41
C ILE A 71 7.74 1.99 8.94
N ALA A 72 7.05 2.67 8.01
CA ALA A 72 7.51 3.96 7.49
C ALA A 72 6.37 4.80 6.90
N ILE A 73 6.50 6.12 7.04
CA ILE A 73 5.70 7.12 6.33
C ILE A 73 6.64 8.16 5.74
N GLU A 74 6.53 8.37 4.44
CA GLU A 74 7.28 9.39 3.72
C GLU A 74 6.33 10.39 3.07
N LYS A 75 6.58 11.68 3.30
CA LYS A 75 5.89 12.76 2.60
C LYS A 75 6.82 13.31 1.51
N THR A 76 6.37 13.31 0.27
CA THR A 76 7.13 13.85 -0.87
C THR A 76 6.23 14.59 -1.86
N THR A 77 6.81 15.18 -2.89
CA THR A 77 6.09 15.88 -3.95
C THR A 77 6.30 15.16 -5.28
N ASP A 78 5.20 14.75 -5.89
CA ASP A 78 5.12 14.21 -7.24
C ASP A 78 4.75 15.32 -8.23
N ALA A 79 5.27 15.23 -9.46
CA ALA A 79 5.04 16.24 -10.49
C ALA A 79 3.59 16.30 -11.00
N SER A 80 2.87 15.18 -10.95
CA SER A 80 1.50 15.05 -11.45
C SER A 80 0.47 15.20 -10.33
N TRP A 81 0.80 14.68 -9.14
CA TRP A 81 -0.13 14.59 -8.01
C TRP A 81 0.11 15.61 -6.91
N GLY A 82 1.18 16.41 -7.01
CA GLY A 82 1.57 17.34 -5.96
C GLY A 82 2.04 16.58 -4.73
N GLN A 83 1.55 16.94 -3.54
CA GLN A 83 2.00 16.29 -2.31
C GLN A 83 1.41 14.89 -2.16
N ILE A 84 2.29 13.90 -1.99
CA ILE A 84 1.92 12.49 -1.82
C ILE A 84 2.51 11.92 -0.53
N TYR A 85 1.90 10.83 -0.07
CA TYR A 85 2.31 10.11 1.13
C TYR A 85 2.54 8.64 0.78
N LYS A 86 3.76 8.17 0.98
CA LYS A 86 4.10 6.75 0.86
C LYS A 86 4.05 6.14 2.24
N VAL A 87 3.29 5.07 2.39
CA VAL A 87 3.06 4.41 3.66
C VAL A 87 3.41 2.95 3.49
N SER A 88 4.38 2.48 4.26
CA SER A 88 4.90 1.13 4.19
C SER A 88 4.48 0.33 5.41
N PHE A 89 3.95 -0.85 5.15
CA PHE A 89 3.53 -1.84 6.11
C PHE A 89 4.37 -3.09 5.96
N ARG A 90 4.67 -3.74 7.08
CA ARG A 90 5.24 -5.08 7.10
C ARG A 90 4.18 -6.06 7.59
N PHE A 91 4.05 -7.17 6.90
CA PHE A 91 3.25 -8.32 7.31
C PHE A 91 4.18 -9.50 7.49
N ASP A 92 4.29 -9.97 8.73
CA ASP A 92 5.16 -11.09 9.07
C ASP A 92 4.45 -12.39 8.70
N TYR A 93 5.13 -13.26 7.96
CA TYR A 93 4.68 -14.64 7.70
C TYR A 93 5.77 -15.63 8.07
N VAL A 94 5.37 -16.89 8.24
CA VAL A 94 6.28 -17.98 8.65
C VAL A 94 7.51 -18.10 7.75
N GLU A 95 7.34 -17.95 6.44
CA GLU A 95 8.40 -18.19 5.45
C GLU A 95 9.14 -16.92 5.02
N ASN A 96 8.44 -15.78 4.99
CA ASN A 96 9.00 -14.52 4.49
C ASN A 96 8.14 -13.34 4.94
N ASP A 97 8.74 -12.18 5.12
CA ASP A 97 7.98 -10.97 5.36
C ASP A 97 7.45 -10.42 4.03
N ILE A 98 6.31 -9.73 4.09
CA ILE A 98 5.78 -8.94 2.99
C ILE A 98 5.90 -7.47 3.33
N LEU A 99 6.65 -6.76 2.49
CA LEU A 99 6.69 -5.31 2.47
C LEU A 99 5.62 -4.79 1.51
N TYR A 100 4.62 -4.12 2.05
CA TYR A 100 3.52 -3.52 1.31
C TYR A 100 3.59 -2.00 1.42
N THR A 101 3.71 -1.31 0.29
CA THR A 101 3.75 0.16 0.26
C THR A 101 2.57 0.69 -0.52
N VAL A 102 1.89 1.69 0.02
CA VAL A 102 0.75 2.40 -0.60
C VAL A 102 1.10 3.87 -0.75
N VAL A 103 0.68 4.46 -1.87
CA VAL A 103 0.77 5.90 -2.12
C VAL A 103 -0.61 6.51 -2.06
N PHE A 104 -0.77 7.50 -1.19
CA PHE A 104 -1.98 8.32 -1.11
C PHE A 104 -1.77 9.67 -1.78
N ALA A 105 -2.77 10.11 -2.53
CA ALA A 105 -2.91 11.49 -2.94
C ALA A 105 -3.44 12.30 -1.76
N ASP A 106 -2.67 13.29 -1.32
CA ASP A 106 -3.01 14.14 -0.16
C ASP A 106 -3.08 13.38 1.19
N GLY A 107 -2.72 14.05 2.28
CA GLY A 107 -2.49 13.40 3.58
C GLY A 107 -3.76 12.98 4.31
N ASN A 108 -4.93 13.39 3.84
CA ASN A 108 -6.20 13.20 4.53
C ASN A 108 -7.23 12.42 3.72
N LYS A 109 -6.91 11.99 2.50
CA LYS A 109 -7.83 11.23 1.65
C LYS A 109 -7.33 9.80 1.50
N PRO A 110 -8.24 8.80 1.54
CA PRO A 110 -7.90 7.41 1.29
C PRO A 110 -7.75 7.10 -0.22
N ASP A 111 -7.36 8.08 -1.04
CA ASP A 111 -7.27 7.91 -2.49
C ASP A 111 -5.91 7.29 -2.86
N ILE A 112 -5.91 6.00 -3.17
CA ILE A 112 -4.70 5.24 -3.49
C ILE A 112 -4.31 5.46 -4.95
N ILE A 113 -3.18 6.12 -5.16
CA ILE A 113 -2.61 6.44 -6.48
C ILE A 113 -1.42 5.55 -6.87
N GLY A 114 -1.11 4.55 -6.04
CA GLY A 114 -0.12 3.53 -6.36
C GLY A 114 0.12 2.59 -5.19
N PHE A 115 0.62 1.39 -5.47
CA PHE A 115 1.07 0.45 -4.44
C PHE A 115 2.16 -0.47 -4.98
N TRP A 116 2.92 -1.08 -4.06
CA TRP A 116 3.91 -2.10 -4.34
C TRP A 116 3.83 -3.20 -3.28
N ILE A 117 4.07 -4.44 -3.70
CA ILE A 117 4.19 -5.59 -2.81
C ILE A 117 5.52 -6.25 -3.15
N ASN A 118 6.35 -6.46 -2.13
CA ASN A 118 7.58 -7.20 -2.26
C ASN A 118 7.66 -8.22 -1.13
N GLN A 119 8.17 -9.41 -1.46
CA GLN A 119 8.62 -10.37 -0.45
C GLN A 119 10.07 -10.10 -0.09
N THR A 120 10.38 -10.16 1.20
CA THR A 120 11.75 -10.10 1.72
C THR A 120 12.10 -11.42 2.39
N GLN A 121 13.27 -11.95 2.07
CA GLN A 121 13.78 -13.14 2.77
C GLN A 121 14.25 -12.74 4.16
N ASN A 122 13.83 -13.49 5.17
CA ASN A 122 14.27 -13.34 6.56
C ASN A 122 15.67 -13.94 6.77
#